data_AF-A0A7R9WJ89-F1
#
_entry.id   AF-A0A7R9WJ89-F1
#
_cell.length_a   1.000
_cell.length_b   1.000
_cell.length_c   1.000
_cell.angle_alpha   90.00
_cell.angle_beta   90.00
_cell.angle_gamma   90.00
#
_symmetry.space_group_name_H-M   'P 1'
#
loop_
_entity.id
_entity.type
_entity.pdbx_description
1 polymer ?
#
loop_
_entity_poly.entity_id
_entity_poly.type
_entity_poly.pdbx_seq_one_letter_code
_entity_poly.pdbx_strand_id
1 'polypeptide(L)'
;GEPTPRHSEPCNVVFTHTNADLDSLAAAVALALLWNHQSPGSDSDSDSQSRIPTHVVLPRGAHPSAQRFLAFHKHLLPLRGFKTILAEDVRAVGMVDAQSADRIGRGKGWLEGAESVHVFDHHDPDPEDPDDDDDGEK
;
A
#
# COMPACT_ATOMS: atom_id res chain seq x y z
N GLY A 1 -19.98 -29.38 -2.17
CA GLY A 1 -20.10 -28.51 -0.99
C GLY A 1 -20.26 -27.10 -1.50
N GLU A 2 -21.23 -26.35 -0.98
CA GLU A 2 -21.34 -24.93 -1.30
C GLU A 2 -20.08 -24.19 -0.83
N PRO A 3 -19.59 -23.20 -1.59
CA PRO A 3 -18.47 -22.39 -1.16
C PRO A 3 -18.87 -21.59 0.09
N THR A 4 -18.06 -21.69 1.14
CA THR A 4 -18.22 -20.87 2.35
C THR A 4 -18.26 -19.39 1.95
N PRO A 5 -19.26 -18.60 2.39
CA PRO A 5 -19.31 -17.18 2.09
C PRO A 5 -18.04 -16.52 2.63
N ARG A 6 -17.28 -15.86 1.75
CA ARG A 6 -16.17 -15.01 2.19
C ARG A 6 -16.78 -13.77 2.83
N HIS A 7 -16.46 -13.54 4.10
CA HIS A 7 -16.88 -12.31 4.77
C HIS A 7 -16.12 -11.13 4.15
N SER A 8 -16.86 -10.15 3.64
CA SER A 8 -16.31 -8.85 3.21
C SER A 8 -15.73 -8.13 4.42
N GLU A 9 -14.50 -7.64 4.28
CA GLU A 9 -13.76 -6.92 5.31
C GLU A 9 -13.22 -5.61 4.72
N PRO A 10 -14.02 -4.52 4.73
CA PRO A 10 -13.61 -3.24 4.16
C PRO A 10 -12.25 -2.79 4.71
N CYS A 11 -11.34 -2.37 3.82
CA CYS A 11 -10.01 -1.91 4.19
C CYS A 11 -9.50 -0.82 3.24
N ASN A 12 -8.50 -0.08 3.70
CA ASN A 12 -7.66 0.76 2.87
C ASN A 12 -6.32 0.05 2.66
N VAL A 13 -5.65 0.40 1.57
CA VAL A 13 -4.36 -0.19 1.21
C VAL A 13 -3.37 0.88 0.83
N VAL A 14 -2.10 0.67 1.18
CA VAL A 14 -0.99 1.51 0.75
C VAL A 14 -0.01 0.65 -0.03
N PHE A 15 0.30 1.08 -1.25
CA PHE A 15 1.26 0.47 -2.14
C PHE A 15 2.56 1.26 -2.18
N THR A 16 3.66 0.53 -2.23
CA THR A 16 4.97 0.99 -2.69
C THR A 16 5.11 0.73 -4.21
N HIS A 17 6.18 1.22 -4.83
CA HIS A 17 6.65 0.71 -6.13
C HIS A 17 7.04 -0.79 -6.07
N THR A 18 7.42 -1.35 -7.23
CA THR A 18 7.67 -2.79 -7.40
C THR A 18 8.86 -3.36 -6.62
N ASN A 19 9.78 -2.52 -6.14
CA ASN A 19 11.03 -2.92 -5.50
C ASN A 19 11.24 -2.15 -4.19
N ALA A 20 10.28 -2.22 -3.27
CA ALA A 20 10.26 -1.37 -2.07
C ALA A 20 11.60 -1.38 -1.32
N ASP A 21 12.26 -0.24 -1.31
CA ASP A 21 13.45 0.02 -0.51
C ASP A 21 13.05 0.39 0.95
N LEU A 22 13.96 0.96 1.74
CA LEU A 22 13.61 1.36 3.11
C LEU A 22 12.80 2.65 3.16
N ASP A 23 13.00 3.58 2.23
CA ASP A 23 12.27 4.85 2.23
C ASP A 23 10.80 4.65 1.87
N SER A 24 10.54 4.00 0.73
CA SER A 24 9.19 3.63 0.28
C SER A 24 8.44 2.78 1.32
N LEU A 25 9.11 1.82 1.97
CA LEU A 25 8.53 1.04 3.04
C LEU A 25 8.18 1.90 4.26
N ALA A 26 9.08 2.80 4.67
CA ALA A 26 8.85 3.68 5.81
C ALA A 26 7.70 4.65 5.54
N ALA A 27 7.67 5.27 4.36
CA ALA A 27 6.58 6.13 3.90
C ALA A 27 5.24 5.38 3.87
N ALA A 28 5.21 4.16 3.34
CA ALA A 28 3.99 3.34 3.28
C ALA A 28 3.46 3.02 4.68
N VAL A 29 4.36 2.62 5.59
CA VAL A 29 4.01 2.35 7.00
C VAL A 29 3.49 3.61 7.68
N ALA A 30 4.16 4.74 7.49
CA ALA A 30 3.74 6.02 8.07
C ALA A 30 2.33 6.42 7.60
N LEU A 31 2.06 6.33 6.30
CA LEU A 31 0.74 6.62 5.74
C LEU A 31 -0.33 5.66 6.27
N ALA A 32 -0.03 4.36 6.35
CA ALA A 32 -0.97 3.38 6.88
C ALA A 32 -1.29 3.63 8.37
N LEU A 33 -0.30 3.99 9.18
CA LEU A 33 -0.50 4.39 10.57
C LEU A 33 -1.33 5.67 10.66
N LEU A 34 -1.04 6.68 9.84
CA LEU A 34 -1.82 7.91 9.78
C LEU A 34 -3.28 7.61 9.44
N TRP A 35 -3.56 6.79 8.43
CA TRP A 35 -4.93 6.43 8.05
C TRP A 35 -5.63 5.55 9.08
N ASN A 36 -4.87 4.77 9.85
CA ASN A 36 -5.35 4.08 11.05
C ASN A 36 -5.55 5.03 12.25
N HIS A 37 -5.16 6.30 12.17
CA HIS A 37 -5.49 7.38 13.12
C HIS A 37 -6.49 8.44 12.60
N GLN A 38 -6.54 8.69 11.28
CA GLN A 38 -7.51 9.55 10.60
C GLN A 38 -7.91 8.94 9.26
N SER A 39 -9.15 8.47 9.11
CA SER A 39 -9.58 7.86 7.84
C SER A 39 -9.53 8.88 6.69
N PRO A 40 -9.02 8.52 5.51
CA PRO A 40 -9.04 9.42 4.36
C PRO A 40 -10.49 9.80 4.01
N GLY A 41 -10.78 11.10 3.92
CA GLY A 41 -12.11 11.63 3.59
C GLY A 41 -13.10 11.74 4.76
N SER A 42 -12.68 11.53 6.00
CA SER A 42 -13.53 11.75 7.18
C SER A 42 -13.25 13.12 7.81
N ASP A 43 -14.09 14.12 7.53
CA ASP A 43 -13.99 15.48 8.08
C ASP A 43 -14.44 15.58 9.56
N SER A 44 -14.79 14.48 10.23
CA SER A 44 -15.22 14.52 11.62
C SER A 44 -14.80 13.29 12.43
N ASP A 45 -14.29 13.53 13.64
CA ASP A 45 -13.97 12.54 14.70
C ASP A 45 -15.22 11.83 15.27
N SER A 46 -16.37 11.90 14.60
CA SER A 46 -17.67 11.66 15.24
C SER A 46 -18.15 10.21 15.24
N ASP A 47 -17.51 9.28 14.52
CA ASP A 47 -17.99 7.90 14.45
C ASP A 47 -16.88 6.88 14.78
N SER A 48 -16.66 6.69 16.08
CA SER A 48 -15.76 5.65 16.64
C SER A 48 -16.20 4.21 16.35
N GLN A 49 -17.29 3.99 15.60
CA GLN A 49 -17.92 2.67 15.50
C GLN A 49 -17.53 1.85 14.25
N SER A 50 -16.84 2.41 13.26
CA SER A 50 -16.28 1.61 12.16
C SER A 50 -15.07 2.28 11.52
N ARG A 51 -13.91 2.08 12.14
CA ARG A 51 -12.64 2.51 11.54
C ARG A 51 -12.25 1.50 10.46
N ILE A 52 -12.13 1.95 9.21
CA ILE A 52 -11.63 1.11 8.13
C ILE A 52 -10.12 0.90 8.33
N PRO A 53 -9.62 -0.33 8.57
CA PRO A 53 -8.21 -0.58 8.76
C PRO A 53 -7.42 -0.31 7.48
N THR A 54 -6.20 0.19 7.64
CA THR A 54 -5.27 0.46 6.54
C THR A 54 -4.07 -0.48 6.61
N HIS A 55 -3.74 -1.10 5.48
CA HIS A 55 -2.66 -2.06 5.38
C HIS A 55 -1.62 -1.68 4.32
N VAL A 56 -0.34 -1.90 4.62
CA VAL A 56 0.73 -1.86 3.62
C VAL A 56 0.74 -3.19 2.85
N VAL A 57 0.74 -3.09 1.52
CA VAL A 57 0.79 -4.24 0.63
C VAL A 57 2.01 -4.10 -0.29
N LEU A 58 2.88 -5.13 -0.28
CA LEU A 58 4.08 -5.20 -1.12
C LEU A 58 3.82 -6.12 -2.32
N PRO A 59 3.35 -5.61 -3.48
CA PRO A 59 2.84 -6.44 -4.57
C PRO A 59 3.93 -7.28 -5.26
N ARG A 60 5.20 -6.87 -5.19
CA ARG A 60 6.35 -7.57 -5.79
C ARG A 60 7.51 -7.86 -4.83
N GLY A 61 7.34 -7.57 -3.54
CA GLY A 61 8.38 -7.75 -2.54
C GLY A 61 9.10 -6.44 -2.23
N ALA A 62 10.33 -6.56 -1.76
CA ALA A 62 11.15 -5.44 -1.29
C ALA A 62 12.61 -5.67 -1.69
N HIS A 63 13.42 -4.62 -1.74
CA HIS A 63 14.87 -4.68 -1.91
C HIS A 63 15.53 -5.50 -0.77
N PRO A 64 16.67 -6.19 -0.96
CA PRO A 64 17.28 -7.06 0.06
C PRO A 64 17.47 -6.41 1.45
N SER A 65 17.83 -5.13 1.50
CA SER A 65 17.95 -4.37 2.75
C SER A 65 16.61 -4.28 3.51
N ALA A 66 15.54 -3.92 2.80
CA ALA A 66 14.18 -3.87 3.34
C ALA A 66 13.64 -5.27 3.68
N GLN A 67 13.93 -6.31 2.88
CA GLN A 67 13.57 -7.69 3.22
C GLN A 67 14.23 -8.14 4.53
N ARG A 68 15.51 -7.84 4.72
CA ARG A 68 16.23 -8.16 5.96
C ARG A 68 15.58 -7.45 7.15
N PHE A 69 15.23 -6.17 7.00
CA PHE A 69 14.50 -5.45 8.04
C PHE A 69 13.14 -6.10 8.35
N LEU A 70 12.35 -6.43 7.33
CA LEU A 70 11.05 -7.08 7.46
C LEU A 70 11.13 -8.45 8.11
N ALA A 71 12.19 -9.22 7.87
CA ALA A 71 12.38 -10.54 8.49
C ALA A 71 12.37 -10.46 10.03
N PHE A 72 12.89 -9.38 10.60
CA PHE A 72 12.92 -9.16 12.05
C PHE A 72 11.68 -8.39 12.57
N HIS A 73 11.15 -7.45 11.78
CA HIS A 73 10.20 -6.45 12.28
C HIS A 73 8.79 -6.53 11.70
N LYS A 74 8.49 -7.39 10.72
CA LYS A 74 7.19 -7.41 10.01
C LYS A 74 5.96 -7.51 10.92
N HIS A 75 6.09 -8.13 12.08
CA HIS A 75 5.01 -8.33 13.04
C HIS A 75 4.59 -7.03 13.78
N LEU A 76 5.41 -5.98 13.69
CA LEU A 76 5.16 -4.66 14.28
C LEU A 76 4.51 -3.69 13.28
N LEU A 77 4.44 -4.08 12.01
CA LEU A 77 4.03 -3.21 10.91
C LEU A 77 2.65 -3.62 10.40
N PRO A 78 1.83 -2.69 9.88
CA PRO A 78 0.49 -2.98 9.36
C PRO A 78 0.53 -3.67 7.99
N LEU A 79 1.35 -4.71 7.82
CA LEU A 79 1.54 -5.42 6.55
C LEU A 79 0.43 -6.46 6.34
N ARG A 80 -0.10 -6.53 5.12
CA ARG A 80 -1.06 -7.55 4.72
C ARG A 80 -0.71 -8.12 3.36
N GLY A 81 -0.84 -9.44 3.22
CA GLY A 81 -0.51 -10.13 1.98
C GLY A 81 -1.56 -9.84 0.91
N PHE A 82 -1.14 -9.54 -0.32
CA PHE A 82 -2.02 -9.24 -1.46
C PHE A 82 -3.17 -10.25 -1.62
N LYS A 83 -2.90 -11.55 -1.45
CA LYS A 83 -3.89 -12.64 -1.61
C LYS A 83 -4.96 -12.72 -0.51
N THR A 84 -4.83 -11.92 0.54
CA THR A 84 -5.74 -11.92 1.71
C THR A 84 -6.74 -10.79 1.70
N ILE A 85 -6.71 -9.95 0.65
CA ILE A 85 -7.59 -8.81 0.46
C ILE A 85 -8.38 -9.04 -0.83
N LEU A 86 -9.69 -8.83 -0.77
CA LEU A 86 -10.56 -8.86 -1.94
C LEU A 86 -10.62 -7.45 -2.54
N ALA A 87 -10.64 -7.36 -3.87
CA ALA A 87 -10.68 -6.06 -4.55
C ALA A 87 -11.92 -5.23 -4.16
N GLU A 88 -13.06 -5.89 -3.96
CA GLU A 88 -14.34 -5.28 -3.54
C GLU A 88 -14.34 -4.71 -2.11
N ASP A 89 -13.35 -5.08 -1.30
CA ASP A 89 -13.19 -4.57 0.06
C ASP A 89 -12.34 -3.30 0.11
N VAL A 90 -11.61 -2.98 -0.95
CA VAL A 90 -10.69 -1.84 -0.98
C VAL A 90 -11.46 -0.54 -1.16
N ARG A 91 -11.38 0.35 -0.16
CA ARG A 91 -12.08 1.65 -0.13
C ARG A 91 -11.19 2.80 -0.58
N ALA A 92 -9.99 2.91 0.00
CA ALA A 92 -8.99 3.88 -0.42
C ALA A 92 -7.67 3.22 -0.75
N VAL A 93 -6.97 3.77 -1.75
CA VAL A 93 -5.62 3.37 -2.13
C VAL A 93 -4.67 4.55 -1.93
N GLY A 94 -3.62 4.34 -1.13
CA GLY A 94 -2.46 5.22 -1.08
C GLY A 94 -1.34 4.67 -1.95
N MET A 95 -0.73 5.50 -2.79
CA MET A 95 0.49 5.17 -3.51
C MET A 95 1.59 6.05 -2.97
N VAL A 96 2.63 5.43 -2.43
CA VAL A 96 3.84 6.15 -2.00
C VAL A 96 4.98 5.80 -2.92
N ASP A 97 5.82 6.79 -3.20
CA ASP A 97 7.05 6.61 -3.97
C ASP A 97 6.82 5.93 -5.34
N ALA A 98 5.68 6.25 -5.93
CA ALA A 98 5.21 5.69 -7.20
C ALA A 98 4.12 6.59 -7.80
N GLN A 99 4.40 7.13 -8.98
CA GLN A 99 3.45 7.92 -9.77
C GLN A 99 2.67 7.12 -10.84
N SER A 100 3.10 5.90 -11.18
CA SER A 100 2.50 5.12 -12.28
C SER A 100 1.78 3.85 -11.80
N ALA A 101 0.55 3.64 -12.29
CA ALA A 101 -0.25 2.44 -12.07
C ALA A 101 0.44 1.14 -12.56
N ASP A 102 1.37 1.23 -13.50
CA ASP A 102 2.09 0.06 -13.99
C ASP A 102 3.13 -0.46 -12.96
N ARG A 103 3.54 0.39 -12.00
CA ARG A 103 4.47 0.06 -10.91
C ARG A 103 3.81 -0.67 -9.73
N ILE A 104 2.48 -0.74 -9.66
CA ILE A 104 1.78 -1.51 -8.62
C ILE A 104 1.35 -2.91 -9.09
N GLY A 105 1.61 -3.24 -10.36
CA GLY A 105 1.40 -4.57 -10.93
C GLY A 105 -0.01 -5.10 -10.72
N ARG A 106 -0.15 -6.18 -9.94
CA ARG A 106 -1.46 -6.82 -9.69
C ARG A 106 -2.43 -5.91 -8.91
N GLY A 107 -1.93 -4.88 -8.24
CA GLY A 107 -2.73 -3.88 -7.53
C GLY A 107 -3.51 -2.92 -8.42
N LYS A 108 -3.24 -2.90 -9.74
CA LYS A 108 -3.92 -1.99 -10.68
C LYS A 108 -5.45 -2.11 -10.63
N GLY A 109 -5.98 -3.32 -10.51
CA GLY A 109 -7.42 -3.54 -10.39
C GLY A 109 -8.06 -2.98 -9.12
N TRP A 110 -7.25 -2.67 -8.09
CA TRP A 110 -7.76 -2.01 -6.88
C TRP A 110 -7.87 -0.49 -7.06
N LEU A 111 -7.07 0.13 -7.95
CA LEU A 111 -7.21 1.55 -8.28
C LEU A 111 -8.55 1.85 -8.94
N GLU A 112 -8.99 0.98 -9.84
CA GLU A 112 -10.25 1.16 -10.59
C GLU A 112 -11.49 0.99 -9.68
N GLY A 113 -11.38 0.19 -8.62
CA GLY A 113 -12.50 -0.11 -7.70
C GLY A 113 -12.54 0.75 -6.44
N ALA A 114 -11.47 1.48 -6.14
CA ALA A 114 -11.39 2.30 -4.92
C ALA A 114 -12.23 3.58 -5.05
N GLU A 115 -12.77 4.02 -3.91
CA GLU A 115 -13.53 5.27 -3.80
C GLU A 115 -12.61 6.49 -3.88
N SER A 116 -11.35 6.35 -3.43
CA SER A 116 -10.32 7.39 -3.57
C SER A 116 -8.93 6.83 -3.75
N VAL A 117 -8.10 7.55 -4.51
CA VAL A 117 -6.68 7.26 -4.74
C VAL A 117 -5.86 8.49 -4.38
N HIS A 118 -4.85 8.31 -3.54
CA HIS A 118 -3.96 9.37 -3.06
C HIS A 118 -2.52 9.02 -3.43
N VAL A 119 -1.81 9.93 -4.10
CA VAL A 119 -0.42 9.74 -4.52
C VAL A 119 0.48 10.66 -3.71
N PHE A 120 1.51 10.09 -3.08
CA PHE A 120 2.55 10.77 -2.33
C PHE A 120 3.89 10.38 -2.94
N ASP A 121 4.37 11.19 -3.87
CA ASP A 121 5.63 10.96 -4.57
C ASP A 121 6.49 12.22 -4.45
N HIS A 122 7.80 12.03 -4.32
CA HIS A 122 8.79 13.11 -4.23
C HIS A 122 9.68 13.18 -5.47
N HIS A 123 9.54 12.23 -6.41
CA HIS A 123 10.21 12.29 -7.69
C HIS A 123 9.63 13.43 -8.53
N ASP A 124 10.49 14.17 -9.21
CA ASP A 124 10.03 15.16 -10.19
C ASP A 124 9.20 14.42 -11.26
N PRO A 125 8.09 15.01 -11.73
CA PRO A 125 7.28 14.41 -12.79
C PRO A 125 8.03 14.54 -14.13
N ASP A 126 9.11 13.79 -14.30
CA ASP A 126 9.86 13.75 -15.54
C ASP A 126 9.26 12.65 -16.45
N PRO A 127 8.74 13.02 -17.64
CA PRO A 127 8.11 12.07 -18.56
C PRO A 127 9.07 11.01 -19.14
N GLU A 128 10.39 11.15 -18.94
CA GLU A 128 11.39 10.20 -19.44
C GLU A 128 12.07 9.35 -18.37
N ASP A 129 11.73 9.49 -17.08
CA ASP A 129 12.57 8.94 -16.01
C ASP A 129 12.53 7.39 -15.90
N PRO A 130 13.66 6.69 -16.17
CA PRO A 130 13.86 5.27 -15.90
C PRO A 130 14.54 5.00 -14.54
N ASP A 131 14.79 6.02 -13.72
CA ASP A 131 15.68 5.92 -12.57
C ASP A 131 14.95 5.42 -11.32
N ASP A 132 15.25 4.17 -10.93
CA ASP A 132 15.73 3.83 -9.58
C ASP A 132 16.10 2.33 -9.44
N ASP A 133 16.63 1.72 -10.50
CA ASP A 133 17.26 0.39 -10.43
C ASP A 133 18.68 0.45 -11.05
N ASP A 134 19.58 1.28 -10.49
CA ASP A 134 21.02 0.98 -10.54
C ASP A 134 21.48 0.58 -9.13
N ASP A 135 21.13 -0.66 -8.77
CA ASP A 135 21.73 -1.41 -7.67
C ASP A 135 23.19 -1.75 -8.04
N GLY A 136 24.00 -0.72 -8.31
CA GLY A 136 25.39 -0.82 -8.69
C GLY A 136 26.25 -1.41 -7.56
N GLU A 137 26.16 -2.72 -7.37
CA GLU A 137 27.12 -3.50 -6.60
C GLU A 137 27.94 -4.35 -7.58
N LYS A 138 29.18 -3.88 -7.80
CA LYS A 138 30.27 -4.63 -8.45
C LYS A 138 30.77 -5.77 -7.57
#